data_AF-A0A539E500-F1
#
_entry.id   AF-A0A539E500-F1
#
_cell.length_a   1.000
_cell.length_b   1.000
_cell.length_c   1.000
_cell.angle_alpha   90.00
_cell.angle_beta   90.00
_cell.angle_gamma   90.00
#
_symmetry.space_group_name_H-M   'P 1'
#
loop_
_entity.id
_entity.type
_entity.pdbx_description
1 polymer ?
#
loop_
_entity_poly.entity_id
_entity_poly.type
_entity_poly.pdbx_seq_one_letter_code
_entity_poly.pdbx_strand_id
1 'polypeptide(L)'
;QATFNVVDHRILCHIHFRFRDGSRLRRAYTYDWRFWSLPELKEVMLEAGFRKVETHLHGWDKTGGSDGVFRVRTRSDNAESWLAYVVGIR
;
A
#
# COMPACT_ATOMS: atom_id res chain seq x y z
N GLN A 1 5.39 8.65 8.86
CA GLN A 1 6.27 9.14 7.78
C GLN A 1 7.27 10.14 8.35
N ALA A 2 8.51 10.11 7.90
CA ALA A 2 9.57 11.04 8.32
C ALA A 2 9.81 12.13 7.26
N THR A 3 9.95 11.76 5.99
CA THR A 3 10.06 12.70 4.86
C THR A 3 9.35 12.15 3.63
N PHE A 4 8.96 13.04 2.72
CA PHE A 4 8.43 12.70 1.40
C PHE A 4 8.84 13.77 0.39
N ASN A 5 9.41 13.34 -0.73
CA ASN A 5 9.77 14.20 -1.84
C ASN A 5 8.75 14.04 -2.96
N VAL A 6 8.07 15.12 -3.32
CA VAL A 6 7.02 15.12 -4.36
C VAL A 6 7.58 14.97 -5.77
N VAL A 7 8.86 15.26 -5.99
CA VAL A 7 9.48 15.23 -7.33
C VAL A 7 9.76 13.80 -7.80
N ASP A 8 10.27 12.95 -6.92
CA ASP A 8 10.68 11.59 -7.23
C ASP A 8 9.89 10.51 -6.46
N HIS A 9 8.90 10.94 -5.66
CA HIS A 9 8.10 10.10 -4.77
C HIS A 9 8.92 9.25 -3.78
N ARG A 10 10.17 9.62 -3.46
CA ARG A 10 10.91 9.00 -2.35
C ARG A 10 10.23 9.31 -1.02
N ILE A 11 10.00 8.27 -0.23
CA ILE A 11 9.42 8.38 1.12
C ILE A 11 10.34 7.69 2.12
N LEU A 12 10.56 8.34 3.26
CA LEU A 12 11.29 7.76 4.39
C LEU A 12 10.31 7.54 5.55
N CYS A 13 10.26 6.31 6.06
CA CYS A 13 9.42 5.95 7.20
C CYS A 13 10.25 5.24 8.27
N HIS A 14 9.94 5.52 9.55
CA HIS A 14 10.53 4.83 10.69
C HIS A 14 9.46 4.18 11.54
N ILE A 15 9.72 2.95 11.99
CA ILE A 15 8.91 2.27 13.00
C ILE A 15 9.62 2.44 14.36
N HIS A 16 8.88 2.83 15.38
CA HIS A 16 9.37 3.03 16.75
C HIS A 16 8.62 2.10 17.70
N PHE A 17 9.27 1.64 18.77
CA PHE A 17 8.62 0.85 19.82
C PHE A 17 8.67 1.58 21.15
N ARG A 18 7.58 1.49 21.90
CA ARG A 18 7.50 1.90 23.31
C ARG A 18 7.19 0.65 24.12
N PHE A 19 8.02 0.35 25.09
CA PHE A 19 7.90 -0.85 25.92
C PHE A 19 7.10 -0.54 27.20
N ARG A 20 6.65 -1.60 27.88
CA ARG A 20 5.82 -1.50 29.09
C ARG A 20 6.55 -0.84 30.26
N ASP A 21 7.88 -0.96 30.31
CA ASP A 21 8.74 -0.30 31.30
C ASP A 21 8.94 1.20 31.05
N GLY A 22 8.31 1.76 30.01
CA GLY A 22 8.41 3.16 29.63
C GLY A 22 9.60 3.48 28.72
N SER A 23 10.53 2.54 28.51
CA SER A 23 11.64 2.74 27.58
C SER A 23 11.16 2.78 26.12
N ARG A 24 11.96 3.40 25.24
CA ARG A 24 11.61 3.61 23.83
C ARG A 24 12.77 3.22 22.92
N LEU A 25 12.49 2.38 21.94
CA LEU A 25 13.39 2.12 20.82
C LEU A 25 12.99 3.00 19.63
N ARG A 26 13.80 4.04 19.36
CA ARG A 26 13.54 4.95 18.24
C ARG A 26 14.16 4.39 16.95
N ARG A 27 13.42 4.51 15.83
CA ARG A 27 13.87 4.09 14.48
C ARG A 27 14.33 2.62 14.46
N ALA A 28 13.54 1.74 15.06
CA ALA A 28 13.82 0.31 15.10
C ALA A 28 13.88 -0.30 13.68
N TYR A 29 13.01 0.18 12.80
CA TYR A 29 13.06 -0.11 11.36
C TYR A 29 13.02 1.19 10.57
N THR A 30 13.70 1.19 9.42
CA THR A 30 13.70 2.30 8.47
C THR A 30 13.38 1.77 7.08
N TYR A 31 12.39 2.38 6.44
CA TYR A 31 11.99 2.10 5.06
C TYR A 31 12.29 3.32 4.22
N ASP A 32 13.17 3.16 3.24
CA ASP A 32 13.48 4.14 2.21
C ASP A 32 13.18 3.50 0.85
N TRP A 33 12.18 4.05 0.19
CA TRP A 33 11.51 3.45 -0.96
C TRP A 33 10.83 4.54 -1.79
N ARG A 34 10.57 4.23 -3.05
CA ARG A 34 9.72 5.06 -3.91
C ARG A 34 8.25 4.66 -3.67
N PHE A 35 7.42 5.65 -3.38
CA PHE A 35 5.98 5.49 -3.30
C PHE A 35 5.40 5.37 -4.71
N TRP A 36 4.55 4.36 -4.92
CA TRP A 36 3.84 4.14 -6.18
C TRP A 36 2.34 4.08 -5.90
N SER A 37 1.58 4.83 -6.70
CA SER A 37 0.13 4.79 -6.67
C SER A 37 -0.43 3.63 -7.52
N LEU A 38 -1.67 3.20 -7.24
CA LEU A 38 -2.33 2.17 -8.07
C LEU A 38 -2.46 2.57 -9.55
N PRO A 39 -2.77 3.84 -9.90
CA PRO A 39 -2.76 4.29 -11.30
C PRO A 39 -1.38 4.18 -11.95
N GLU A 40 -0.31 4.68 -11.31
CA GLU A 40 1.05 4.61 -11.86
C GLU A 40 1.50 3.15 -12.09
N LEU A 41 1.20 2.24 -11.14
CA LEU A 41 1.48 0.81 -11.30
C LEU A 41 0.72 0.21 -12.48
N LYS A 42 -0.54 0.61 -12.68
CA LYS A 42 -1.35 0.13 -13.80
C LYS A 42 -0.79 0.63 -15.13
N GLU A 43 -0.43 1.90 -15.23
CA GLU A 43 0.13 2.51 -16.44
C GLU A 43 1.44 1.84 -16.84
N VAL A 44 2.40 1.71 -15.92
CA VAL A 44 3.71 1.11 -16.22
C VAL A 44 3.59 -0.38 -16.61
N MET A 45 2.63 -1.11 -16.04
CA MET A 45 2.39 -2.51 -16.42
C MET A 45 1.77 -2.61 -17.82
N LEU A 46 0.84 -1.72 -18.19
CA LEU A 46 0.31 -1.69 -19.55
C LEU A 46 1.42 -1.35 -20.57
N GLU A 47 2.27 -0.36 -20.26
CA GLU A 47 3.44 0.00 -21.08
C GLU A 47 4.46 -1.14 -21.20
N ALA A 48 4.63 -1.95 -20.15
CA ALA A 48 5.48 -3.14 -20.16
C ALA A 48 4.92 -4.31 -21.01
N GLY A 49 3.70 -4.17 -21.57
CA GLY A 49 3.13 -5.13 -22.51
C GLY A 49 2.14 -6.14 -21.92
N PHE A 50 1.66 -5.94 -20.69
CA PHE A 50 0.51 -6.70 -20.19
C PHE A 50 -0.76 -6.28 -20.95
N ARG A 51 -1.59 -7.23 -21.39
CA ARG A 51 -2.83 -6.94 -22.14
C ARG A 51 -3.89 -6.30 -21.26
N LYS A 52 -3.90 -6.66 -19.98
CA LYS A 52 -4.86 -6.14 -18.99
C LYS A 52 -4.19 -6.11 -17.62
N VAL A 53 -4.56 -5.13 -16.82
CA VAL A 53 -4.14 -5.00 -15.43
C VAL A 53 -5.37 -4.84 -14.55
N GLU A 54 -5.47 -5.69 -13.53
CA GLU A 54 -6.58 -5.72 -12.58
C GLU A 54 -6.10 -5.39 -11.17
N THR A 55 -6.87 -4.57 -10.47
CA THR A 55 -6.65 -4.27 -9.05
C THR A 55 -7.66 -5.04 -8.23
N HIS A 56 -7.20 -6.04 -7.49
CA HIS A 56 -8.00 -6.81 -6.57
C HIS A 56 -7.87 -6.19 -5.18
N LEU A 57 -8.94 -5.58 -4.68
CA LEU A 57 -8.98 -4.95 -3.37
C LEU A 57 -9.54 -5.92 -2.33
N HIS A 58 -8.90 -5.90 -1.15
CA HIS A 58 -9.33 -6.65 0.03
C HIS A 58 -10.72 -6.18 0.51
N GLY A 59 -11.58 -7.14 0.87
CA GLY A 59 -12.91 -6.89 1.40
C GLY A 59 -12.96 -6.88 2.93
N TRP A 60 -13.96 -6.17 3.45
CA TRP A 60 -14.27 -6.11 4.88
C TRP A 60 -15.67 -6.65 5.12
N ASP A 61 -15.86 -7.35 6.23
CA ASP A 61 -17.17 -7.80 6.71
C ASP A 61 -17.94 -6.66 7.40
N LYS A 62 -19.18 -6.94 7.81
CA LYS A 62 -20.06 -5.94 8.46
C LYS A 62 -19.57 -5.49 9.84
N THR A 63 -18.63 -6.22 10.43
CA THR A 63 -18.03 -5.93 11.74
C THR A 63 -16.70 -5.19 11.63
N GLY A 64 -16.24 -4.89 10.41
CA GLY A 64 -14.95 -4.26 10.14
C GLY A 64 -13.76 -5.22 10.15
N GLY A 65 -14.02 -6.53 10.17
CA GLY A 65 -13.02 -7.58 10.02
C GLY A 65 -12.68 -7.85 8.55
N SER A 66 -11.55 -8.48 8.30
CA SER A 66 -11.18 -8.98 6.96
C SER A 66 -12.13 -10.09 6.52
N ASP A 67 -12.75 -9.97 5.34
CA ASP A 67 -13.53 -11.07 4.75
C ASP A 67 -12.66 -12.14 4.07
N GLY A 68 -11.34 -11.89 3.97
CA GLY A 68 -10.36 -12.79 3.36
C GLY A 68 -10.41 -12.86 1.83
N VAL A 69 -11.26 -12.06 1.17
CA VAL A 69 -11.53 -12.17 -0.26
C VAL A 69 -11.11 -10.89 -0.99
N PHE A 70 -10.26 -11.06 -1.99
CA PHE A 70 -9.82 -9.99 -2.87
C PHE A 70 -10.65 -10.00 -4.16
N ARG A 71 -11.30 -8.87 -4.47
CA ARG A 71 -12.18 -8.75 -5.65
C ARG A 71 -11.70 -7.62 -6.54
N VAL A 72 -11.84 -7.82 -7.85
CA VAL A 72 -11.59 -6.72 -8.81
C VAL A 72 -12.54 -5.59 -8.50
N ARG A 73 -11.99 -4.41 -8.21
CA ARG A 73 -12.77 -3.22 -7.89
C ARG A 73 -12.20 -2.01 -8.63
N THR A 74 -13.11 -1.18 -9.12
CA THR A 74 -12.78 0.12 -9.74
C THR A 74 -13.00 1.29 -8.79
N ARG A 75 -13.64 1.04 -7.64
CA ARG A 75 -13.94 2.01 -6.58
C ARG A 75 -13.80 1.35 -5.21
N SER A 76 -13.38 2.15 -4.22
CA SER A 76 -13.35 1.79 -2.80
C SER A 76 -13.78 3.01 -2.00
N ASP A 77 -14.42 2.77 -0.86
CA ASP A 77 -14.67 3.81 0.12
C ASP A 77 -13.35 4.25 0.76
N ASN A 78 -13.33 5.48 1.29
CA ASN A 78 -12.17 6.00 2.00
C ASN A 78 -11.98 5.22 3.31
N ALA A 79 -10.76 4.75 3.53
CA ALA A 79 -10.39 3.97 4.71
C ALA A 79 -9.00 4.38 5.19
N GLU A 80 -8.71 4.17 6.48
CA GLU A 80 -7.39 4.47 7.06
C GLU A 80 -6.28 3.64 6.39
N SER A 81 -6.60 2.42 5.96
CA SER A 81 -5.70 1.56 5.21
C SER A 81 -6.49 0.59 4.32
N TRP A 82 -5.83 0.11 3.27
CA TRP A 82 -6.38 -0.89 2.35
C TRP A 82 -5.24 -1.77 1.83
N LEU A 83 -5.59 -2.98 1.39
CA LEU A 83 -4.69 -3.92 0.76
C LEU A 83 -5.20 -4.23 -0.63
N ALA A 84 -4.30 -4.30 -1.60
CA ALA A 84 -4.63 -4.66 -2.96
C ALA A 84 -3.55 -5.53 -3.60
N TYR A 85 -3.97 -6.45 -4.45
CA TYR A 85 -3.11 -7.10 -5.43
C TYR A 85 -3.27 -6.40 -6.78
N VAL A 86 -2.15 -6.08 -7.44
CA VAL A 86 -2.14 -5.59 -8.82
C VAL A 86 -1.68 -6.74 -9.71
N VAL A 87 -2.56 -7.20 -10.60
CA VAL A 87 -2.36 -8.43 -11.38
C VAL A 87 -2.28 -8.07 -12.86
N GLY A 88 -1.19 -8.45 -13.51
CA GLY A 88 -0.99 -8.32 -14.94
C GLY A 88 -1.39 -9.60 -15.68
N ILE A 89 -2.19 -9.46 -16.74
CA ILE A 89 -2.66 -10.56 -17.59
C ILE A 89 -2.01 -10.41 -18.97
N ARG A 90 -1.40 -11.49 -19.47
CA ARG A 90 -0.62 -11.52 -20.71
C ARG A 90 -1.35 -12.19 -21.86
#